data_AF-A0A0S9CIE7-F1
#
_entry.id   AF-A0A0S9CIE7-F1
#
_cell.length_a   1.000
_cell.length_b   1.000
_cell.length_c   1.000
_cell.angle_alpha   90.00
_cell.angle_beta   90.00
_cell.angle_gamma   90.00
#
_symmetry.space_group_name_H-M   'P 1'
#
loop_
_entity.id
_entity.type
_entity.pdbx_description
1 polymer ?
#
loop_
_entity_poly.entity_id
_entity_poly.type
_entity_poly.pdbx_seq_one_letter_code
_entity_poly.pdbx_strand_id
1 'polypeptide(L)'
;MIAALAVVALIAVLLTVSGNPNQASGNADAAPQVTPTQTTPATPLGKAPAVTYYKQTPPPAGSPLEKVEPLELTVKNEPVGTTLNKGTVGISLEATDLADPTLSSANASMVTLLKDSDDTVLRFGGNAVDRRFFWTSSGEALPSDYKGDKAHPAKVVTPQDLERVATLLDATNAKVSLTVDLGHYNPARAADMIKHASRIFGKRLLSFTVGNEPNGFAYTKLRPASYGIEEYAVELKAYAEAIHAAAPGVVISGPGVYDQKWWKPFIDADLPQKKVLSFHNYPLFSCKDSKSNAFPTIPNLLGAATHQRAEDYQKHALDAAKSAGLETWLAETGMSACPGSNQTTKTHSTALWAADYALNAARLGITRLGFHSSMLTCKGGPPMSVICSGGAYLKPNGEMAPRANYFGMAMVADLEPGKFLGLDSKGGGLSNSYALQNKDGSTTVVIVNKNDPEKAAQTQVTLELPGPALTGTMTQLSGPSYAAEDGTVIDGAKSDPTPLGGRATVEGFKYGSQTQTFKLTAGTVTVLNFKH
;
A
#
# COMPACT_ATOMS: atom_id res chain seq x y z
N MET A 1 5.04 57.33 2.40
CA MET A 1 6.32 58.02 2.70
C MET A 1 7.43 56.99 2.61
N ILE A 2 8.36 57.21 1.66
CA ILE A 2 9.77 56.71 1.56
C ILE A 2 9.91 55.16 1.52
N ALA A 3 10.11 54.44 0.40
CA ALA A 3 10.98 54.53 -0.79
C ALA A 3 12.45 54.05 -0.60
N ALA A 4 12.87 53.14 -1.52
CA ALA A 4 14.23 52.90 -2.04
C ALA A 4 15.24 52.07 -1.19
N LEU A 5 16.15 51.22 -1.72
CA LEU A 5 16.60 50.87 -3.07
C LEU A 5 17.45 49.56 -3.02
N ALA A 6 17.64 48.89 -4.16
CA ALA A 6 18.55 47.74 -4.37
C ALA A 6 19.99 48.17 -4.73
N VAL A 7 21.00 47.31 -4.49
CA VAL A 7 22.30 47.31 -5.23
C VAL A 7 22.89 45.89 -5.31
N VAL A 8 23.33 45.54 -6.52
CA VAL A 8 24.14 44.38 -6.96
C VAL A 8 25.61 44.80 -7.05
N ALA A 9 26.59 43.93 -6.74
CA ALA A 9 27.93 44.01 -7.36
C ALA A 9 28.74 42.71 -7.28
N LEU A 10 29.23 42.31 -8.45
CA LEU A 10 30.21 41.28 -8.80
C LEU A 10 31.64 41.78 -8.48
N ILE A 11 32.58 40.89 -8.12
CA ILE A 11 34.03 41.19 -8.17
C ILE A 11 34.75 40.09 -8.95
N ALA A 12 35.39 40.50 -10.04
CA ALA A 12 36.36 39.75 -10.82
C ALA A 12 37.78 40.09 -10.32
N VAL A 13 38.70 39.12 -10.37
CA VAL A 13 40.13 39.35 -10.18
C VAL A 13 40.86 38.89 -11.44
N LEU A 14 41.52 39.84 -12.09
CA LEU A 14 42.50 39.67 -13.16
C LEU A 14 43.90 39.83 -12.56
N LEU A 15 44.82 38.93 -12.91
CA LEU A 15 46.26 39.13 -12.80
C LEU A 15 46.91 38.72 -14.14
N THR A 16 47.67 39.66 -14.70
CA THR A 16 48.61 39.53 -15.84
C THR A 16 50.03 39.69 -15.22
N VAL A 17 51.18 39.24 -15.75
CA VAL A 17 51.85 39.50 -17.04
C VAL A 17 53.11 38.60 -17.15
N SER A 18 53.61 38.43 -18.39
CA SER A 18 54.99 38.10 -18.87
C SER A 18 55.36 36.61 -19.00
N GLY A 19 55.90 36.07 -20.09
CA GLY A 19 56.37 36.61 -21.37
C GLY A 19 57.82 36.22 -21.67
N ASN A 20 58.08 35.17 -22.48
CA ASN A 20 58.95 35.19 -23.68
C ASN A 20 59.12 33.80 -24.36
N PRO A 21 59.49 33.77 -25.66
CA PRO A 21 59.36 32.63 -26.57
C PRO A 21 60.68 31.87 -26.85
N ASN A 22 60.60 30.59 -27.25
CA ASN A 22 61.30 30.07 -28.44
C ASN A 22 61.06 28.57 -28.73
N GLN A 23 60.65 28.34 -29.98
CA GLN A 23 61.02 27.28 -30.94
C GLN A 23 60.76 25.77 -30.72
N ALA A 24 60.16 25.22 -31.79
CA ALA A 24 60.25 23.87 -32.38
C ALA A 24 59.59 22.73 -31.56
N SER A 25 58.90 21.75 -32.13
CA SER A 25 58.86 21.20 -33.49
C SER A 25 57.51 20.51 -33.69
N GLY A 26 57.02 20.50 -34.94
CA GLY A 26 55.78 19.81 -35.30
C GLY A 26 55.85 18.30 -35.15
N ASN A 27 54.72 17.72 -34.74
CA ASN A 27 54.25 16.41 -35.19
C ASN A 27 52.71 16.45 -35.12
N ALA A 28 52.07 16.31 -36.27
CA ALA A 28 50.64 16.13 -36.39
C ALA A 28 50.33 14.65 -36.11
N ASP A 29 49.85 14.34 -34.91
CA ASP A 29 49.25 13.03 -34.65
C ASP A 29 47.77 13.07 -35.04
N ALA A 30 47.41 12.14 -35.93
CA ALA A 30 46.09 11.98 -36.49
C ALA A 30 45.05 11.61 -35.42
N ALA A 31 43.85 12.19 -35.53
CA ALA A 31 42.70 11.80 -34.74
C ALA A 31 42.34 10.33 -34.97
N PRO A 32 42.03 9.54 -33.94
CA PRO A 32 41.62 8.15 -34.11
C PRO A 32 40.27 8.08 -34.86
N GLN A 33 40.28 7.41 -36.01
CA GLN A 33 39.06 7.02 -36.72
C GLN A 33 38.24 6.06 -35.85
N VAL A 34 37.07 6.51 -35.42
CA VAL A 34 36.04 5.66 -34.82
C VAL A 34 35.54 4.71 -35.91
N THR A 35 35.86 3.42 -35.77
CA THR A 35 35.32 2.37 -36.64
C THR A 35 33.84 2.17 -36.27
N PRO A 36 32.90 2.14 -37.23
CA PRO A 36 31.51 1.85 -36.92
C PRO A 36 31.41 0.42 -36.39
N THR A 37 30.91 0.24 -35.17
CA THR A 37 30.57 -1.08 -34.64
C THR A 37 29.52 -1.70 -35.56
N GLN A 38 29.89 -2.78 -36.26
CA GLN A 38 28.95 -3.56 -37.07
C GLN A 38 27.83 -4.06 -36.15
N THR A 39 26.62 -3.55 -36.35
CA THR A 39 25.40 -4.14 -35.81
C THR A 39 25.25 -5.53 -36.41
N THR A 40 25.40 -6.55 -35.57
CA THR A 40 25.11 -7.94 -35.94
C THR A 40 23.65 -8.00 -36.42
N PRO A 41 23.33 -8.59 -37.58
CA PRO A 41 21.95 -8.72 -38.02
C PRO A 41 21.16 -9.47 -36.95
N ALA A 42 20.07 -8.86 -36.46
CA ALA A 42 19.17 -9.52 -35.54
C ALA A 42 18.70 -10.84 -36.20
N THR A 43 18.88 -11.96 -35.50
CA THR A 43 18.32 -13.24 -35.93
C THR A 43 16.85 -13.02 -36.26
N PRO A 44 16.36 -13.42 -37.45
CA PRO A 44 14.96 -13.22 -37.81
C PRO A 44 14.08 -13.79 -36.72
N LEU A 45 13.23 -12.95 -36.13
CA LEU A 45 12.22 -13.40 -35.18
C LEU A 45 11.39 -14.50 -35.85
N GLY A 46 11.23 -15.62 -35.16
CA GLY A 46 10.41 -16.73 -35.64
C GLY A 46 8.96 -16.30 -35.84
N LYS A 47 8.14 -17.20 -36.41
CA LYS A 47 6.70 -16.97 -36.49
C LYS A 47 6.13 -16.75 -35.09
N ALA A 48 5.31 -15.70 -34.94
CA ALA A 48 4.60 -15.44 -33.69
C ALA A 48 3.82 -16.68 -33.23
N PRO A 49 3.91 -17.07 -31.94
CA PRO A 49 3.16 -18.20 -31.41
C PRO A 49 1.66 -17.93 -31.46
N ALA A 50 0.86 -18.99 -31.56
CA ALA A 50 -0.58 -18.88 -31.42
C ALA A 50 -0.93 -18.50 -29.98
N VAL A 51 -1.87 -17.56 -29.81
CA VAL A 51 -2.29 -17.04 -28.50
C VAL A 51 -3.80 -16.92 -28.41
N THR A 52 -4.31 -17.02 -27.17
CA THR A 52 -5.68 -16.63 -26.84
C THR A 52 -5.66 -15.19 -26.35
N TYR A 53 -6.43 -14.32 -26.98
CA TYR A 53 -6.56 -12.93 -26.54
C TYR A 53 -7.48 -12.78 -25.33
N TYR A 54 -7.10 -11.88 -24.43
CA TYR A 54 -7.89 -11.51 -23.27
C TYR A 54 -9.19 -10.82 -23.72
N LYS A 55 -10.32 -11.24 -23.15
CA LYS A 55 -11.63 -10.67 -23.45
C LYS A 55 -12.05 -9.75 -22.32
N GLN A 56 -11.91 -8.44 -22.54
CA GLN A 56 -12.33 -7.43 -21.58
C GLN A 56 -13.85 -7.34 -21.50
N THR A 57 -14.37 -6.97 -20.34
CA THR A 57 -15.76 -6.50 -20.23
C THR A 57 -15.88 -5.21 -21.04
N PRO A 58 -16.82 -5.12 -22.01
CA PRO A 58 -17.03 -3.88 -22.75
C PRO A 58 -17.65 -2.82 -21.85
N PRO A 59 -17.65 -1.53 -22.26
CA PRO A 59 -18.48 -0.51 -21.60
C PRO A 59 -19.93 -0.99 -21.45
N PRO A 60 -20.62 -0.63 -20.34
CA PRO A 60 -22.00 -1.02 -20.09
C PRO A 60 -22.94 -0.65 -21.25
N ALA A 61 -23.96 -1.47 -21.46
CA ALA A 61 -24.98 -1.20 -22.47
C ALA A 61 -25.66 0.16 -22.21
N GLY A 62 -25.77 0.98 -23.26
CA GLY A 62 -26.33 2.34 -23.16
C GLY A 62 -25.34 3.42 -22.72
N SER A 63 -24.05 3.07 -22.50
CA SER A 63 -23.01 4.07 -22.26
C SER A 63 -22.94 5.10 -23.39
N PRO A 64 -22.80 6.40 -23.09
CA PRO A 64 -22.62 7.45 -24.10
C PRO A 64 -21.29 7.36 -24.87
N LEU A 65 -20.34 6.53 -24.42
CA LEU A 65 -19.01 6.36 -25.02
C LEU A 65 -18.28 7.71 -25.19
N GLU A 66 -18.27 8.51 -24.13
CA GLU A 66 -17.54 9.77 -24.05
C GLU A 66 -16.07 9.52 -24.36
N LYS A 67 -15.54 10.28 -25.33
CA LYS A 67 -14.16 10.10 -25.80
C LYS A 67 -13.18 10.38 -24.64
N VAL A 68 -12.26 9.43 -24.43
CA VAL A 68 -11.08 9.61 -23.58
C VAL A 68 -9.88 9.92 -24.47
N GLU A 69 -9.06 10.89 -24.09
CA GLU A 69 -7.79 11.15 -24.77
C GLU A 69 -6.92 9.88 -24.77
N PRO A 70 -6.20 9.56 -25.87
CA PRO A 70 -5.29 8.42 -25.90
C PRO A 70 -4.27 8.47 -24.76
N LEU A 71 -3.93 7.32 -24.20
CA LEU A 71 -2.89 7.15 -23.19
C LEU A 71 -1.58 6.74 -23.85
N GLU A 72 -0.59 7.61 -23.83
CA GLU A 72 0.78 7.36 -24.28
C GLU A 72 1.64 7.02 -23.05
N LEU A 73 2.26 5.84 -23.06
CA LEU A 73 3.15 5.35 -22.01
C LEU A 73 4.52 5.02 -22.59
N THR A 74 5.59 5.47 -21.92
CA THR A 74 6.97 5.08 -22.26
C THR A 74 7.68 4.57 -21.02
N VAL A 75 7.96 3.27 -21.00
CA VAL A 75 8.72 2.64 -19.92
C VAL A 75 10.21 2.91 -20.16
N LYS A 76 10.83 3.63 -19.22
CA LYS A 76 12.28 3.87 -19.23
C LYS A 76 13.00 2.64 -18.72
N ASN A 77 14.13 2.30 -19.34
CA ASN A 77 15.03 1.26 -18.82
C ASN A 77 15.91 1.79 -17.66
N GLU A 78 15.29 2.53 -16.74
CA GLU A 78 15.96 3.22 -15.63
C GLU A 78 15.18 2.96 -14.33
N PRO A 79 15.79 2.31 -13.32
CA PRO A 79 15.13 2.10 -12.03
C PRO A 79 14.89 3.41 -11.27
N VAL A 80 13.73 3.51 -10.61
CA VAL A 80 13.38 4.62 -9.70
C VAL A 80 14.19 4.55 -8.39
N GLY A 81 14.69 3.36 -8.03
CA GLY A 81 15.45 3.11 -6.80
C GLY A 81 14.62 2.45 -5.68
N THR A 82 13.36 2.11 -5.94
CA THR A 82 12.45 1.41 -5.02
C THR A 82 12.00 0.08 -5.61
N THR A 83 11.43 -0.78 -4.76
CA THR A 83 11.02 -2.13 -5.12
C THR A 83 9.64 -2.46 -4.57
N LEU A 84 8.85 -3.19 -5.34
CA LEU A 84 7.69 -3.90 -4.82
C LEU A 84 8.16 -5.25 -4.25
N ASN A 85 7.73 -5.58 -3.03
CA ASN A 85 8.02 -6.86 -2.37
C ASN A 85 6.72 -7.63 -2.09
N LYS A 86 6.81 -8.96 -1.94
CA LYS A 86 5.69 -9.74 -1.41
C LYS A 86 5.38 -9.33 0.04
N GLY A 87 4.09 -9.39 0.41
CA GLY A 87 3.59 -8.88 1.69
C GLY A 87 3.65 -7.35 1.86
N THR A 88 3.79 -6.59 0.77
CA THR A 88 3.69 -5.12 0.81
C THR A 88 2.28 -4.68 1.19
N VAL A 89 1.25 -5.37 0.72
CA VAL A 89 -0.15 -5.10 1.04
C VAL A 89 -0.64 -6.10 2.08
N GLY A 90 -1.30 -5.59 3.12
CA GLY A 90 -1.80 -6.37 4.24
C GLY A 90 -3.09 -5.80 4.82
N ILE A 91 -3.58 -6.43 5.89
CA ILE A 91 -4.84 -6.11 6.54
C ILE A 91 -4.54 -5.66 7.97
N SER A 92 -5.06 -4.50 8.37
CA SER A 92 -5.10 -4.08 9.77
C SER A 92 -6.46 -4.43 10.37
N LEU A 93 -6.46 -5.09 11.51
CA LEU A 93 -7.62 -5.48 12.30
C LEU A 93 -7.57 -4.84 13.68
N GLU A 94 -8.71 -4.82 14.36
CA GLU A 94 -8.76 -4.40 15.76
C GLU A 94 -8.08 -5.47 16.63
N ALA A 95 -7.35 -5.06 17.68
CA ALA A 95 -6.62 -5.99 18.54
C ALA A 95 -7.55 -7.01 19.22
N THR A 96 -8.80 -6.62 19.45
CA THR A 96 -9.84 -7.51 19.98
C THR A 96 -10.23 -8.63 19.03
N ASP A 97 -9.96 -8.48 17.73
CA ASP A 97 -10.25 -9.53 16.75
C ASP A 97 -9.34 -10.75 16.98
N LEU A 98 -8.21 -10.61 17.69
CA LEU A 98 -7.43 -11.75 18.16
C LEU A 98 -8.29 -12.77 18.92
N ALA A 99 -9.34 -12.34 19.64
CA ALA A 99 -10.27 -13.22 20.35
C ALA A 99 -11.33 -13.88 19.45
N ASP A 100 -11.35 -13.60 18.15
CA ASP A 100 -12.32 -14.17 17.23
C ASP A 100 -11.94 -15.62 16.87
N PRO A 101 -12.83 -16.61 17.10
CA PRO A 101 -12.55 -18.02 16.81
C PRO A 101 -12.40 -18.32 15.31
N THR A 102 -12.86 -17.41 14.44
CA THR A 102 -12.78 -17.57 12.98
C THR A 102 -11.38 -17.32 12.41
N LEU A 103 -10.48 -16.68 13.18
CA LEU A 103 -9.08 -16.50 12.81
C LEU A 103 -8.26 -17.78 13.07
N SER A 104 -8.57 -18.82 12.31
CA SER A 104 -8.02 -20.17 12.45
C SER A 104 -7.86 -20.82 11.08
N SER A 105 -6.93 -21.77 10.95
CA SER A 105 -6.79 -22.59 9.74
C SER A 105 -8.05 -23.41 9.41
N ALA A 106 -8.92 -23.65 10.39
CA ALA A 106 -10.19 -24.34 10.20
C ALA A 106 -11.22 -23.51 9.40
N ASN A 107 -11.04 -22.19 9.30
CA ASN A 107 -11.92 -21.34 8.52
C ASN A 107 -11.45 -21.29 7.05
N ALA A 108 -12.02 -22.15 6.22
CA ALA A 108 -11.68 -22.24 4.80
C ALA A 108 -11.78 -20.88 4.07
N SER A 109 -12.83 -20.08 4.35
CA SER A 109 -13.02 -18.79 3.70
C SER A 109 -11.95 -17.76 4.06
N MET A 110 -11.51 -17.73 5.33
CA MET A 110 -10.39 -16.87 5.76
C MET A 110 -9.06 -17.37 5.17
N VAL A 111 -8.84 -18.69 5.13
CA VAL A 111 -7.63 -19.27 4.53
C VAL A 111 -7.54 -18.92 3.05
N THR A 112 -8.64 -19.00 2.31
CA THR A 112 -8.69 -18.57 0.90
C THR A 112 -8.30 -17.10 0.79
N LEU A 113 -8.99 -16.19 1.50
CA LEU A 113 -8.71 -14.74 1.44
C LEU A 113 -7.24 -14.37 1.75
N LEU A 114 -6.55 -15.09 2.63
CA LEU A 114 -5.16 -14.76 2.94
C LEU A 114 -4.15 -15.37 1.98
N LYS A 115 -4.46 -16.53 1.39
CA LYS A 115 -3.64 -17.13 0.32
C LYS A 115 -3.70 -16.29 -0.95
N ASP A 116 -4.89 -15.79 -1.22
CA ASP A 116 -5.23 -15.01 -2.39
C ASP A 116 -4.45 -13.68 -2.45
N SER A 117 -4.21 -13.07 -1.27
CA SER A 117 -3.41 -11.86 -1.12
C SER A 117 -1.90 -12.12 -0.84
N ASP A 118 -1.41 -13.35 -1.03
CA ASP A 118 -0.01 -13.82 -1.00
C ASP A 118 0.98 -13.12 -0.03
N ASP A 119 1.51 -13.84 0.96
CA ASP A 119 2.40 -13.30 2.02
C ASP A 119 1.77 -12.15 2.85
N THR A 120 0.44 -12.12 2.94
CA THR A 120 -0.34 -11.10 3.66
C THR A 120 0.20 -10.84 5.07
N VAL A 121 0.34 -9.56 5.42
CA VAL A 121 0.64 -9.15 6.81
C VAL A 121 -0.66 -8.78 7.52
N LEU A 122 -0.94 -9.45 8.64
CA LEU A 122 -2.01 -9.08 9.56
C LEU A 122 -1.47 -8.19 10.67
N ARG A 123 -1.99 -6.96 10.78
CA ARG A 123 -1.69 -6.07 11.91
C ARG A 123 -2.87 -6.08 12.86
N PHE A 124 -2.66 -6.39 14.14
CA PHE A 124 -3.68 -6.31 15.18
C PHE A 124 -3.44 -5.08 16.04
N GLY A 125 -4.37 -4.13 16.05
CA GLY A 125 -4.25 -2.89 16.80
C GLY A 125 -5.54 -2.08 16.82
N GLY A 126 -5.55 -0.97 16.09
CA GLY A 126 -6.68 -0.05 16.01
C GLY A 126 -7.04 0.57 17.35
N ASN A 127 -8.14 1.32 17.38
CA ASN A 127 -8.57 2.00 18.60
C ASN A 127 -8.92 1.03 19.74
N ALA A 128 -9.22 -0.23 19.41
CA ALA A 128 -9.58 -1.25 20.37
C ALA A 128 -8.51 -1.54 21.41
N VAL A 129 -7.24 -1.54 20.98
CA VAL A 129 -6.11 -2.00 21.79
C VAL A 129 -5.99 -1.21 23.09
N ASP A 130 -6.29 0.08 23.03
CA ASP A 130 -6.13 1.01 24.15
C ASP A 130 -7.41 1.25 24.94
N ARG A 131 -8.53 0.63 24.55
CA ARG A 131 -9.87 0.96 25.08
C ARG A 131 -10.62 -0.24 25.64
N ARG A 132 -10.46 -1.39 25.00
CA ARG A 132 -11.37 -2.53 25.18
C ARG A 132 -10.70 -3.88 24.90
N PHE A 133 -9.37 -3.92 24.89
CA PHE A 133 -8.56 -5.12 24.74
C PHE A 133 -7.84 -5.41 26.05
N PHE A 134 -7.91 -6.64 26.55
CA PHE A 134 -7.22 -7.04 27.77
C PHE A 134 -6.43 -8.32 27.55
N TRP A 135 -5.10 -8.24 27.60
CA TRP A 135 -4.24 -9.42 27.55
C TRP A 135 -4.15 -10.09 28.92
N THR A 136 -4.28 -11.41 29.01
CA THR A 136 -3.86 -12.18 30.20
C THR A 136 -3.32 -13.55 29.82
N SER A 137 -2.20 -13.94 30.41
CA SER A 137 -1.63 -15.30 30.32
C SER A 137 -1.97 -16.17 31.53
N SER A 138 -2.58 -15.60 32.58
CA SER A 138 -2.91 -16.24 33.86
C SER A 138 -4.40 -16.48 34.06
N GLY A 139 -5.25 -16.07 33.09
CA GLY A 139 -6.69 -16.27 33.15
C GLY A 139 -7.41 -15.26 34.05
N GLU A 140 -6.85 -14.06 34.20
CA GLU A 140 -7.52 -12.97 34.92
C GLU A 140 -8.88 -12.64 34.30
N ALA A 141 -9.86 -12.33 35.15
CA ALA A 141 -11.14 -11.81 34.68
C ALA A 141 -10.93 -10.42 34.07
N LEU A 142 -11.74 -10.09 33.05
CA LEU A 142 -11.78 -8.76 32.46
C LEU A 142 -12.11 -7.72 33.56
N PRO A 143 -11.26 -6.69 33.77
CA PRO A 143 -11.56 -5.65 34.74
C PRO A 143 -12.86 -4.91 34.41
N SER A 144 -13.59 -4.48 35.44
CA SER A 144 -14.96 -3.92 35.29
C SER A 144 -15.00 -2.53 34.64
N ASP A 145 -13.88 -1.84 34.59
CA ASP A 145 -13.66 -0.58 33.90
C ASP A 145 -13.45 -0.74 32.39
N TYR A 146 -13.08 -1.94 31.91
CA TYR A 146 -13.01 -2.24 30.48
C TYR A 146 -14.41 -2.44 29.91
N LYS A 147 -14.91 -1.39 29.26
CA LYS A 147 -16.27 -1.34 28.73
C LYS A 147 -16.25 -1.21 27.21
N GLY A 148 -17.22 -1.87 26.59
CA GLY A 148 -17.51 -1.78 25.17
C GLY A 148 -19.00 -1.59 24.94
N ASP A 149 -19.38 -1.45 23.68
CA ASP A 149 -20.79 -1.49 23.28
C ASP A 149 -21.12 -2.85 22.63
N LYS A 150 -22.37 -3.02 22.18
CA LYS A 150 -22.83 -4.28 21.57
C LYS A 150 -22.07 -4.63 20.29
N ALA A 151 -21.70 -3.64 19.47
CA ALA A 151 -20.94 -3.82 18.24
C ALA A 151 -19.43 -3.89 18.51
N HIS A 152 -18.96 -3.26 19.59
CA HIS A 152 -17.55 -3.15 19.95
C HIS A 152 -17.33 -3.59 21.41
N PRO A 153 -17.54 -4.88 21.73
CA PRO A 153 -17.37 -5.37 23.10
C PRO A 153 -15.91 -5.30 23.54
N ALA A 154 -15.71 -5.22 24.85
CA ALA A 154 -14.41 -5.50 25.45
C ALA A 154 -14.08 -7.00 25.37
N LYS A 155 -12.82 -7.32 25.10
CA LYS A 155 -12.36 -8.69 24.88
C LYS A 155 -11.10 -8.99 25.68
N VAL A 156 -11.10 -10.18 26.26
CA VAL A 156 -9.91 -10.81 26.81
C VAL A 156 -9.23 -11.58 25.69
N VAL A 157 -7.91 -11.47 25.60
CA VAL A 157 -7.06 -12.23 24.68
C VAL A 157 -6.02 -12.99 25.47
N THR A 158 -5.82 -14.24 25.10
CA THR A 158 -5.02 -15.23 25.82
C THR A 158 -3.96 -15.88 24.92
N PRO A 159 -2.99 -16.62 25.46
CA PRO A 159 -2.07 -17.40 24.65
C PRO A 159 -2.75 -18.37 23.67
N GLN A 160 -3.89 -18.94 24.04
CA GLN A 160 -4.66 -19.86 23.18
C GLN A 160 -5.22 -19.15 21.95
N ASP A 161 -5.56 -17.87 22.07
CA ASP A 161 -5.96 -17.05 20.92
C ASP A 161 -4.80 -16.84 19.95
N LEU A 162 -3.60 -16.58 20.47
CA LEU A 162 -2.40 -16.47 19.64
C LEU A 162 -2.04 -17.80 18.97
N GLU A 163 -2.16 -18.92 19.69
CA GLU A 163 -1.95 -20.27 19.13
C GLU A 163 -2.94 -20.57 18.00
N ARG A 164 -4.23 -20.20 18.18
CA ARG A 164 -5.24 -20.32 17.13
C ARG A 164 -4.86 -19.50 15.90
N VAL A 165 -4.49 -18.22 16.08
CA VAL A 165 -4.05 -17.35 14.98
C VAL A 165 -2.80 -17.93 14.30
N ALA A 166 -1.87 -18.54 15.04
CA ALA A 166 -0.67 -19.15 14.47
C ALA A 166 -1.01 -20.26 13.47
N THR A 167 -2.05 -21.06 13.74
CA THR A 167 -2.53 -22.07 12.77
C THR A 167 -2.93 -21.45 11.43
N LEU A 168 -3.60 -20.29 11.46
CA LEU A 168 -3.99 -19.56 10.26
C LEU A 168 -2.77 -19.01 9.52
N LEU A 169 -1.81 -18.43 10.24
CA LEU A 169 -0.60 -17.89 9.64
C LEU A 169 0.25 -18.98 8.98
N ASP A 170 0.30 -20.18 9.56
CA ASP A 170 0.97 -21.33 8.96
C ASP A 170 0.26 -21.83 7.71
N ALA A 171 -1.07 -21.89 7.71
CA ALA A 171 -1.85 -22.36 6.57
C ALA A 171 -1.78 -21.43 5.34
N THR A 172 -1.38 -20.17 5.53
CA THR A 172 -1.45 -19.09 4.52
C THR A 172 -0.10 -18.44 4.23
N ASN A 173 0.96 -18.85 4.94
CA ASN A 173 2.25 -18.18 4.99
C ASN A 173 2.21 -16.71 5.44
N ALA A 174 1.10 -16.25 6.02
CA ALA A 174 0.95 -14.89 6.50
C ALA A 174 1.92 -14.57 7.65
N LYS A 175 2.09 -13.27 7.90
CA LYS A 175 2.90 -12.71 8.98
C LYS A 175 2.04 -11.80 9.84
N VAL A 176 2.52 -11.46 11.04
CA VAL A 176 1.75 -10.69 12.02
C VAL A 176 2.56 -9.55 12.63
N SER A 177 1.89 -8.41 12.84
CA SER A 177 2.37 -7.32 13.70
C SER A 177 1.34 -7.06 14.79
N LEU A 178 1.80 -6.82 16.02
CA LEU A 178 0.91 -6.62 17.17
C LEU A 178 1.02 -5.20 17.70
N THR A 179 -0.07 -4.67 18.21
CA THR A 179 -0.07 -3.45 19.01
C THR A 179 -0.36 -3.85 20.46
N VAL A 180 0.35 -3.26 21.41
CA VAL A 180 0.11 -3.46 22.85
C VAL A 180 -0.58 -2.25 23.44
N ASP A 181 -1.40 -2.49 24.46
CA ASP A 181 -2.17 -1.45 25.15
C ASP A 181 -1.25 -0.43 25.83
N LEU A 182 -1.34 0.81 25.40
CA LEU A 182 -0.76 2.00 26.04
C LEU A 182 -1.84 2.82 26.74
N GLY A 183 -3.09 2.71 26.30
CA GLY A 183 -4.30 3.25 26.93
C GLY A 183 -4.55 2.78 28.35
N HIS A 184 -3.85 1.77 28.86
CA HIS A 184 -3.71 1.48 30.29
C HIS A 184 -2.25 1.17 30.61
N TYR A 185 -1.53 2.13 31.19
CA TYR A 185 -0.08 2.03 31.41
C TYR A 185 0.28 0.76 32.20
N ASN A 186 0.88 -0.20 31.51
CA ASN A 186 1.33 -1.48 32.08
C ASN A 186 2.42 -2.14 31.20
N PRO A 187 3.67 -1.66 31.27
CA PRO A 187 4.80 -2.26 30.55
C PRO A 187 4.98 -3.76 30.78
N ALA A 188 4.72 -4.25 32.00
CA ALA A 188 4.87 -5.66 32.35
C ALA A 188 3.87 -6.57 31.63
N ARG A 189 2.60 -6.14 31.51
CA ARG A 189 1.58 -6.88 30.75
C ARG A 189 1.88 -6.90 29.26
N ALA A 190 2.36 -5.80 28.71
CA ALA A 190 2.82 -5.74 27.33
C ALA A 190 4.02 -6.66 27.08
N ALA A 191 5.00 -6.68 27.99
CA ALA A 191 6.15 -7.59 27.93
C ALA A 191 5.72 -9.07 27.98
N ASP A 192 4.76 -9.40 28.84
CA ASP A 192 4.19 -10.75 28.91
C ASP A 192 3.50 -11.17 27.60
N MET A 193 2.68 -10.27 27.02
CA MET A 193 2.05 -10.51 25.72
C MET A 193 3.08 -10.78 24.62
N ILE A 194 4.11 -9.92 24.49
CA ILE A 194 5.11 -10.06 23.43
C ILE A 194 6.02 -11.27 23.67
N LYS A 195 6.31 -11.65 24.92
CA LYS A 195 6.98 -12.92 25.24
C LYS A 195 6.21 -14.13 24.71
N HIS A 196 4.89 -14.17 24.93
CA HIS A 196 4.05 -15.24 24.42
C HIS A 196 3.97 -15.20 22.88
N ALA A 197 3.73 -14.03 22.30
CA ALA A 197 3.66 -13.85 20.85
C ALA A 197 4.96 -14.25 20.15
N SER A 198 6.12 -13.84 20.68
CA SER A 198 7.43 -14.17 20.10
C SER A 198 7.68 -15.68 20.11
N ARG A 199 7.26 -16.39 21.16
CA ARG A 199 7.37 -17.86 21.23
C ARG A 199 6.43 -18.55 20.25
N ILE A 200 5.18 -18.09 20.16
CA ILE A 200 4.11 -18.75 19.39
C ILE A 200 4.27 -18.48 17.89
N PHE A 201 4.49 -17.23 17.49
CA PHE A 201 4.58 -16.84 16.08
C PHE A 201 6.00 -16.96 15.52
N GLY A 202 7.03 -16.98 16.37
CA GLY A 202 8.43 -17.03 15.95
C GLY A 202 8.75 -15.94 14.91
N LYS A 203 9.32 -16.36 13.76
CA LYS A 203 9.69 -15.46 12.67
C LYS A 203 8.51 -14.78 11.97
N ARG A 204 7.27 -15.23 12.22
CA ARG A 204 6.07 -14.58 11.66
C ARG A 204 5.72 -13.30 12.41
N LEU A 205 6.18 -13.11 13.65
CA LEU A 205 6.05 -11.84 14.37
C LEU A 205 7.03 -10.81 13.81
N LEU A 206 6.51 -9.86 13.03
CA LEU A 206 7.31 -8.82 12.39
C LEU A 206 7.67 -7.67 13.33
N SER A 207 6.73 -7.23 14.15
CA SER A 207 6.94 -6.16 15.11
C SER A 207 5.91 -6.15 16.23
N PHE A 208 6.20 -5.35 17.25
CA PHE A 208 5.18 -4.77 18.12
C PHE A 208 5.14 -3.23 17.95
N THR A 209 3.98 -2.64 18.27
CA THR A 209 3.75 -1.18 18.38
C THR A 209 3.20 -0.86 19.76
N VAL A 210 3.62 0.23 20.39
CA VAL A 210 3.13 0.64 21.72
C VAL A 210 2.03 1.69 21.54
N GLY A 211 0.78 1.28 21.79
CA GLY A 211 -0.42 2.09 21.59
C GLY A 211 -0.83 2.29 20.12
N ASN A 212 -2.04 2.80 19.93
CA ASN A 212 -2.60 3.17 18.64
C ASN A 212 -2.99 4.65 18.65
N GLU A 213 -2.33 5.47 17.82
CA GLU A 213 -2.58 6.91 17.73
C GLU A 213 -2.55 7.62 19.10
N PRO A 214 -1.46 7.51 19.89
CA PRO A 214 -1.34 8.22 21.17
C PRO A 214 -1.51 9.74 21.04
N ASN A 215 -1.25 10.30 19.84
CA ASN A 215 -1.51 11.69 19.50
C ASN A 215 -3.00 12.10 19.61
N GLY A 216 -3.92 11.14 19.66
CA GLY A 216 -5.36 11.36 19.89
C GLY A 216 -5.83 11.15 21.33
N PHE A 217 -5.01 10.62 22.24
CA PHE A 217 -5.49 10.15 23.55
C PHE A 217 -6.12 11.24 24.42
N ALA A 218 -5.50 12.42 24.49
CA ALA A 218 -6.03 13.58 25.21
C ALA A 218 -7.36 14.05 24.61
N TYR A 219 -7.44 14.13 23.28
CA TYR A 219 -8.65 14.55 22.55
C TYR A 219 -9.81 13.57 22.77
N THR A 220 -9.55 12.27 22.73
CA THR A 220 -10.56 11.24 22.98
C THR A 220 -10.85 10.99 24.46
N LYS A 221 -10.20 11.74 25.37
CA LYS A 221 -10.32 11.59 26.84
C LYS A 221 -9.93 10.21 27.36
N LEU A 222 -9.09 9.49 26.61
CA LEU A 222 -8.49 8.22 27.05
C LEU A 222 -7.35 8.48 28.04
N ARG A 223 -6.71 9.63 27.91
CA ARG A 223 -5.71 10.16 28.84
C ARG A 223 -6.10 11.57 29.29
N PRO A 224 -5.52 12.07 30.39
CA PRO A 224 -5.67 13.46 30.80
C PRO A 224 -5.31 14.43 29.66
N ALA A 225 -5.87 15.64 29.71
CA ALA A 225 -5.62 16.66 28.68
C ALA A 225 -4.15 17.08 28.55
N SER A 226 -3.33 16.81 29.57
CA SER A 226 -1.89 17.07 29.58
C SER A 226 -1.07 16.01 28.85
N TYR A 227 -1.64 14.86 28.48
CA TYR A 227 -0.88 13.78 27.85
C TYR A 227 -0.46 14.16 26.43
N GLY A 228 0.86 14.23 26.20
CA GLY A 228 1.46 14.63 24.94
C GLY A 228 2.68 13.80 24.56
N ILE A 229 3.55 14.39 23.74
CA ILE A 229 4.75 13.73 23.19
C ILE A 229 5.73 13.36 24.30
N GLU A 230 5.89 14.23 25.29
CA GLU A 230 6.81 14.05 26.40
C GLU A 230 6.43 12.85 27.26
N GLU A 231 5.17 12.75 27.68
CA GLU A 231 4.67 11.60 28.44
C GLU A 231 4.78 10.31 27.61
N TYR A 232 4.38 10.37 26.34
CA TYR A 232 4.51 9.22 25.44
C TYR A 232 5.95 8.72 25.32
N ALA A 233 6.94 9.61 25.16
CA ALA A 233 8.33 9.20 25.03
C ALA A 233 8.86 8.49 26.28
N VAL A 234 8.45 8.94 27.48
CA VAL A 234 8.78 8.29 28.76
C VAL A 234 8.15 6.91 28.85
N GLU A 235 6.86 6.79 28.55
CA GLU A 235 6.14 5.51 28.60
C GLU A 235 6.65 4.53 27.52
N LEU A 236 6.89 5.01 26.31
CA LEU A 236 7.46 4.24 25.21
C LEU A 236 8.77 3.57 25.61
N LYS A 237 9.67 4.32 26.27
CA LYS A 237 10.94 3.76 26.75
C LYS A 237 10.72 2.66 27.80
N ALA A 238 9.83 2.88 28.76
CA ALA A 238 9.52 1.88 29.78
C ALA A 238 8.93 0.59 29.17
N TYR A 239 8.02 0.71 28.20
CA TYR A 239 7.47 -0.43 27.45
C TYR A 239 8.57 -1.14 26.65
N ALA A 240 9.40 -0.38 25.93
CA ALA A 240 10.47 -0.93 25.12
C ALA A 240 11.49 -1.72 25.96
N GLU A 241 11.92 -1.19 27.10
CA GLU A 241 12.84 -1.89 28.02
C GLU A 241 12.22 -3.18 28.57
N ALA A 242 10.98 -3.11 29.06
CA ALA A 242 10.29 -4.29 29.60
C ALA A 242 10.10 -5.39 28.54
N ILE A 243 9.67 -5.01 27.33
CA ILE A 243 9.47 -5.96 26.23
C ILE A 243 10.81 -6.54 25.76
N HIS A 244 11.87 -5.73 25.66
CA HIS A 244 13.20 -6.23 25.26
C HIS A 244 13.75 -7.26 26.25
N ALA A 245 13.57 -7.02 27.55
CA ALA A 245 13.98 -7.97 28.59
C ALA A 245 13.24 -9.31 28.49
N ALA A 246 11.95 -9.30 28.12
CA ALA A 246 11.13 -10.49 28.03
C ALA A 246 11.21 -11.22 26.68
N ALA A 247 11.46 -10.49 25.60
CA ALA A 247 11.49 -10.98 24.21
C ALA A 247 12.56 -10.21 23.40
N PRO A 248 13.85 -10.51 23.59
CA PRO A 248 14.93 -9.82 22.90
C PRO A 248 14.86 -10.10 21.38
N GLY A 249 15.15 -9.06 20.59
CA GLY A 249 15.21 -9.16 19.12
C GLY A 249 13.89 -8.89 18.39
N VAL A 250 12.75 -8.73 19.09
CA VAL A 250 11.50 -8.31 18.45
C VAL A 250 11.61 -6.83 18.05
N VAL A 251 11.31 -6.53 16.79
CA VAL A 251 11.35 -5.17 16.22
C VAL A 251 10.23 -4.31 16.81
N ILE A 252 10.51 -3.03 17.02
CA ILE A 252 9.48 -2.04 17.33
C ILE A 252 9.13 -1.23 16.07
N SER A 253 7.85 -1.18 15.73
CA SER A 253 7.31 -0.24 14.75
C SER A 253 6.54 0.86 15.49
N GLY A 254 6.72 2.12 15.10
CA GLY A 254 5.99 3.20 15.76
C GLY A 254 6.23 4.57 15.13
N PRO A 255 5.52 5.60 15.61
CA PRO A 255 4.58 5.56 16.72
C PRO A 255 3.13 5.22 16.31
N GLY A 256 2.85 4.93 15.02
CA GLY A 256 1.50 4.59 14.56
C GLY A 256 0.51 5.75 14.71
N VAL A 257 0.95 6.96 14.33
CA VAL A 257 0.20 8.23 14.48
C VAL A 257 -0.09 8.88 13.12
N TYR A 258 -1.08 9.77 13.09
CA TYR A 258 -1.39 10.66 11.96
C TYR A 258 -0.84 12.09 12.11
N ASP A 259 -0.20 12.43 13.23
CA ASP A 259 0.42 13.75 13.43
C ASP A 259 1.94 13.66 13.24
N GLN A 260 2.46 14.35 12.22
CA GLN A 260 3.88 14.31 11.85
C GLN A 260 4.83 14.74 12.97
N LYS A 261 4.35 15.58 13.91
CA LYS A 261 5.16 16.07 15.04
C LYS A 261 5.65 14.95 15.96
N TRP A 262 4.97 13.81 15.94
CA TRP A 262 5.26 12.65 16.78
C TRP A 262 6.30 11.70 16.17
N TRP A 263 6.59 11.81 14.87
CA TRP A 263 7.54 10.92 14.20
C TRP A 263 8.97 11.11 14.69
N LYS A 264 9.46 12.36 14.74
CA LYS A 264 10.81 12.66 15.21
C LYS A 264 11.06 12.22 16.67
N PRO A 265 10.15 12.48 17.63
CA PRO A 265 10.27 11.92 18.98
C PRO A 265 10.45 10.40 19.04
N PHE A 266 9.69 9.63 18.25
CA PHE A 266 9.88 8.17 18.16
C PHE A 266 11.23 7.81 17.52
N ILE A 267 11.61 8.51 16.44
CA ILE A 267 12.89 8.29 15.75
C ILE A 267 14.08 8.56 16.67
N ASP A 268 14.02 9.61 17.48
CA ASP A 268 15.10 10.01 18.38
C ASP A 268 15.12 9.22 19.69
N ALA A 269 14.03 8.52 20.04
CA ALA A 269 13.95 7.75 21.27
C ALA A 269 15.04 6.67 21.32
N ASP A 270 15.79 6.64 22.43
CA ASP A 270 16.79 5.63 22.72
C ASP A 270 16.10 4.36 23.22
N LEU A 271 15.88 3.42 22.29
CA LEU A 271 15.16 2.16 22.51
C LEU A 271 16.10 0.98 22.20
N PRO A 272 16.03 -0.12 22.97
CA PRO A 272 16.90 -1.29 22.75
C PRO A 272 16.53 -2.13 21.50
N GLN A 273 15.38 -1.88 20.87
CA GLN A 273 14.93 -2.57 19.67
C GLN A 273 15.45 -1.92 18.38
N LYS A 274 15.57 -2.73 17.32
CA LYS A 274 15.54 -2.20 15.96
C LYS A 274 14.22 -1.48 15.71
N LYS A 275 14.28 -0.25 15.19
CA LYS A 275 13.12 0.60 14.89
C LYS A 275 12.69 0.51 13.44
N VAL A 276 11.38 0.65 13.23
CA VAL A 276 10.72 0.92 11.96
C VAL A 276 9.81 2.12 12.16
N LEU A 277 9.85 3.11 11.28
CA LEU A 277 8.89 4.20 11.33
C LEU A 277 7.54 3.68 10.84
N SER A 278 6.50 3.78 11.66
CA SER A 278 5.12 3.53 11.25
C SER A 278 4.23 4.74 11.49
N PHE A 279 3.32 4.96 10.54
CA PHE A 279 2.36 6.05 10.59
C PHE A 279 1.02 5.60 10.00
N HIS A 280 -0.02 6.39 10.24
CA HIS A 280 -1.35 6.17 9.67
C HIS A 280 -1.70 7.27 8.67
N ASN A 281 -2.47 6.92 7.65
CA ASN A 281 -2.95 7.89 6.67
C ASN A 281 -4.30 7.50 6.10
N TYR A 282 -5.27 8.41 6.24
CA TYR A 282 -6.59 8.33 5.64
C TYR A 282 -6.82 9.63 4.86
N PRO A 283 -6.74 9.63 3.51
CA PRO A 283 -6.64 10.87 2.75
C PRO A 283 -7.96 11.64 2.67
N LEU A 284 -9.11 11.02 2.96
CA LEU A 284 -10.42 11.67 3.08
C LEU A 284 -10.81 11.79 4.57
N PHE A 285 -10.27 12.82 5.24
CA PHE A 285 -10.46 13.03 6.68
C PHE A 285 -11.52 14.09 7.02
N SER A 286 -12.08 14.79 6.03
CA SER A 286 -13.10 15.81 6.29
C SER A 286 -14.47 15.16 6.46
N CYS A 287 -14.91 14.99 7.70
CA CYS A 287 -16.14 14.22 7.99
C CYS A 287 -17.42 15.06 8.07
N LYS A 288 -17.30 16.38 8.17
CA LYS A 288 -18.44 17.29 8.38
C LYS A 288 -18.59 18.33 7.28
N ASP A 289 -17.50 18.75 6.65
CA ASP A 289 -17.54 19.75 5.58
C ASP A 289 -17.65 19.06 4.22
N SER A 290 -18.88 19.00 3.69
CA SER A 290 -19.19 18.39 2.39
C SER A 290 -18.61 19.13 1.18
N LYS A 291 -18.13 20.37 1.36
CA LYS A 291 -17.48 21.15 0.29
C LYS A 291 -15.98 20.89 0.21
N SER A 292 -15.39 20.28 1.24
CA SER A 292 -13.99 19.92 1.26
C SER A 292 -13.66 18.88 0.18
N ASN A 293 -12.52 19.05 -0.50
CA ASN A 293 -11.96 18.03 -1.39
C ASN A 293 -11.37 16.82 -0.62
N ALA A 294 -11.47 16.81 0.71
CA ALA A 294 -11.18 15.67 1.58
C ALA A 294 -12.46 15.05 2.16
N PHE A 295 -13.65 15.48 1.73
CA PHE A 295 -14.92 14.84 2.09
C PHE A 295 -15.09 13.54 1.31
N PRO A 296 -15.63 12.46 1.90
CA PRO A 296 -15.51 11.16 1.29
C PRO A 296 -16.63 10.91 0.25
N THR A 297 -16.39 11.34 -0.99
CA THR A 297 -17.23 11.10 -2.18
C THR A 297 -16.44 10.34 -3.26
N ILE A 298 -17.13 9.70 -4.22
CA ILE A 298 -16.46 9.01 -5.35
C ILE A 298 -15.53 9.97 -6.13
N PRO A 299 -15.98 11.18 -6.52
CA PRO A 299 -15.10 12.13 -7.22
C PRO A 299 -13.85 12.51 -6.41
N ASN A 300 -13.99 12.75 -5.10
CA ASN A 300 -12.85 13.05 -4.25
C ASN A 300 -11.94 11.83 -4.08
N LEU A 301 -12.49 10.62 -3.97
CA LEU A 301 -11.74 9.37 -3.81
C LEU A 301 -10.81 9.10 -5.00
N LEU A 302 -11.33 9.25 -6.22
CA LEU A 302 -10.60 8.92 -7.45
C LEU A 302 -9.77 10.10 -8.00
N GLY A 303 -10.11 11.32 -7.59
CA GLY A 303 -9.55 12.56 -8.11
C GLY A 303 -8.06 12.75 -7.80
N ALA A 304 -7.38 13.50 -8.68
CA ALA A 304 -5.94 13.77 -8.60
C ALA A 304 -5.52 14.43 -7.28
N ALA A 305 -6.36 15.30 -6.71
CA ALA A 305 -6.05 15.98 -5.44
C ALA A 305 -5.86 15.02 -4.27
N THR A 306 -6.63 13.93 -4.21
CA THR A 306 -6.49 12.92 -3.14
C THR A 306 -5.26 12.07 -3.35
N HIS A 307 -4.92 11.74 -4.60
CA HIS A 307 -3.67 11.05 -4.93
C HIS A 307 -2.45 11.88 -4.51
N GLN A 308 -2.39 13.15 -4.92
CA GLN A 308 -1.31 14.08 -4.56
C GLN A 308 -1.20 14.29 -3.04
N ARG A 309 -2.33 14.49 -2.37
CA ARG A 309 -2.36 14.64 -0.90
C ARG A 309 -1.78 13.42 -0.18
N ALA A 310 -2.12 12.21 -0.65
CA ALA A 310 -1.57 10.98 -0.09
C ALA A 310 -0.07 10.87 -0.35
N GLU A 311 0.37 11.13 -1.59
CA GLU A 311 1.77 11.12 -1.99
C GLU A 311 2.61 12.09 -1.15
N ASP A 312 2.19 13.35 -1.02
CA ASP A 312 2.92 14.38 -0.29
C ASP A 312 3.06 14.01 1.20
N TYR A 313 1.97 13.52 1.80
CA TYR A 313 1.99 13.10 3.20
C TYR A 313 2.91 11.88 3.42
N GLN A 314 2.90 10.91 2.51
CA GLN A 314 3.77 9.73 2.54
C GLN A 314 5.24 10.10 2.34
N LYS A 315 5.55 11.04 1.44
CA LYS A 315 6.91 11.57 1.24
C LYS A 315 7.47 12.20 2.52
N HIS A 316 6.67 12.98 3.25
CA HIS A 316 7.11 13.53 4.53
C HIS A 316 7.51 12.46 5.55
N ALA A 317 6.78 11.35 5.62
CA ALA A 317 7.16 10.23 6.49
C ALA A 317 8.47 9.57 6.02
N LEU A 318 8.63 9.38 4.71
CA LEU A 318 9.85 8.80 4.12
C LEU A 318 11.07 9.71 4.33
N ASP A 319 10.92 11.02 4.20
CA ASP A 319 12.00 11.99 4.44
C ASP A 319 12.47 11.96 5.90
N ALA A 320 11.51 11.88 6.84
CA ALA A 320 11.81 11.72 8.26
C ALA A 320 12.55 10.40 8.55
N ALA A 321 12.08 9.28 8.00
CA ALA A 321 12.70 7.97 8.18
C ALA A 321 14.09 7.86 7.53
N LYS A 322 14.24 8.37 6.30
CA LYS A 322 15.49 8.32 5.53
C LYS A 322 16.62 9.01 6.27
N SER A 323 16.34 10.13 6.92
CA SER A 323 17.32 10.88 7.73
C SER A 323 17.87 10.05 8.91
N ALA A 324 17.15 9.01 9.34
CA ALA A 324 17.53 8.09 10.41
C ALA A 324 17.82 6.65 9.91
N GLY A 325 17.82 6.41 8.60
CA GLY A 325 18.05 5.08 8.01
C GLY A 325 16.99 4.04 8.37
N LEU A 326 15.75 4.46 8.68
CA LEU A 326 14.67 3.57 9.06
C LEU A 326 13.87 3.08 7.85
N GLU A 327 13.41 1.84 7.94
CA GLU A 327 12.32 1.34 7.10
C GLU A 327 11.00 2.02 7.49
N THR A 328 10.10 2.19 6.53
CA THR A 328 8.84 2.92 6.72
C THR A 328 7.62 2.07 6.36
N TRP A 329 6.69 1.91 7.29
CA TRP A 329 5.43 1.20 7.11
C TRP A 329 4.23 2.13 7.28
N LEU A 330 3.23 1.95 6.43
CA LEU A 330 1.90 2.52 6.62
C LEU A 330 1.05 1.47 7.35
N ALA A 331 1.19 1.39 8.67
CA ALA A 331 0.67 0.26 9.46
C ALA A 331 -0.87 0.22 9.54
N GLU A 332 -1.52 1.36 9.33
CA GLU A 332 -2.97 1.46 9.23
C GLU A 332 -3.38 2.53 8.21
N THR A 333 -4.29 2.17 7.30
CA THR A 333 -4.84 3.08 6.30
C THR A 333 -6.23 2.65 5.86
N GLY A 334 -6.91 3.55 5.17
CA GLY A 334 -8.16 3.34 4.48
C GLY A 334 -8.47 4.61 3.71
N MET A 335 -9.54 4.60 2.92
CA MET A 335 -9.88 5.77 2.11
C MET A 335 -10.30 6.98 2.95
N SER A 336 -10.93 6.74 4.11
CA SER A 336 -11.56 7.79 4.93
C SER A 336 -11.42 7.51 6.42
N ALA A 337 -11.12 8.56 7.20
CA ALA A 337 -11.12 8.48 8.66
C ALA A 337 -12.53 8.61 9.28
N CYS A 338 -13.52 8.92 8.45
CA CYS A 338 -14.86 9.24 8.91
C CYS A 338 -15.65 7.98 9.30
N PRO A 339 -16.35 8.00 10.46
CA PRO A 339 -17.21 6.90 10.87
C PRO A 339 -18.34 6.68 9.84
N GLY A 340 -18.72 5.42 9.64
CA GLY A 340 -19.48 4.95 8.47
C GLY A 340 -20.69 5.80 8.06
N SER A 341 -20.86 6.03 6.75
CA SER A 341 -22.16 6.31 6.09
C SER A 341 -22.09 6.77 4.62
N ASN A 342 -20.92 6.91 3.99
CA ASN A 342 -20.92 7.21 2.55
C ASN A 342 -21.04 5.92 1.72
N GLN A 343 -22.03 5.87 0.82
CA GLN A 343 -22.22 4.75 -0.11
C GLN A 343 -20.95 4.45 -0.91
N THR A 344 -20.12 5.45 -1.19
CA THR A 344 -18.79 5.38 -1.83
C THR A 344 -17.83 4.31 -1.28
N THR A 345 -18.01 3.82 -0.06
CA THR A 345 -17.03 2.94 0.58
C THR A 345 -17.22 1.45 0.32
N LYS A 346 -18.37 1.04 -0.24
CA LYS A 346 -18.60 -0.35 -0.69
C LYS A 346 -18.34 -0.56 -2.18
N THR A 347 -18.09 0.53 -2.88
CA THR A 347 -18.29 0.56 -4.31
C THR A 347 -17.00 0.20 -5.03
N HIS A 348 -17.15 -0.21 -6.28
CA HIS A 348 -16.04 -0.54 -7.16
C HIS A 348 -14.92 0.51 -7.19
N SER A 349 -15.25 1.80 -7.06
CA SER A 349 -14.25 2.88 -6.94
C SER A 349 -13.21 2.66 -5.84
N THR A 350 -13.54 1.95 -4.76
CA THR A 350 -12.59 1.64 -3.68
C THR A 350 -11.55 0.59 -4.09
N ALA A 351 -11.87 -0.31 -5.03
CA ALA A 351 -10.93 -1.24 -5.62
C ALA A 351 -9.86 -0.50 -6.44
N LEU A 352 -10.31 0.43 -7.29
CA LEU A 352 -9.44 1.27 -8.11
C LEU A 352 -8.52 2.13 -7.22
N TRP A 353 -9.09 2.74 -6.18
CA TRP A 353 -8.31 3.53 -5.22
C TRP A 353 -7.29 2.67 -4.46
N ALA A 354 -7.68 1.49 -3.96
CA ALA A 354 -6.78 0.65 -3.16
C ALA A 354 -5.55 0.20 -3.97
N ALA A 355 -5.74 -0.18 -5.23
CA ALA A 355 -4.63 -0.56 -6.12
C ALA A 355 -3.70 0.63 -6.39
N ASP A 356 -4.26 1.78 -6.77
CA ASP A 356 -3.49 3.02 -7.01
C ASP A 356 -2.70 3.46 -5.77
N TYR A 357 -3.37 3.48 -4.62
CA TYR A 357 -2.80 3.92 -3.35
C TYR A 357 -1.65 3.01 -2.90
N ALA A 358 -1.82 1.69 -3.03
CA ALA A 358 -0.78 0.72 -2.68
C ALA A 358 0.43 0.78 -3.63
N LEU A 359 0.20 0.86 -4.94
CA LEU A 359 1.28 0.96 -5.93
C LEU A 359 2.07 2.26 -5.78
N ASN A 360 1.38 3.38 -5.52
CA ASN A 360 2.04 4.65 -5.27
C ASN A 360 2.91 4.60 -4.01
N ALA A 361 2.36 4.12 -2.89
CA ALA A 361 3.10 3.99 -1.63
C ALA A 361 4.34 3.10 -1.80
N ALA A 362 4.20 1.95 -2.46
CA ALA A 362 5.31 1.05 -2.75
C ALA A 362 6.36 1.70 -3.65
N ARG A 363 5.94 2.44 -4.69
CA ARG A 363 6.84 3.18 -5.59
C ARG A 363 7.61 4.27 -4.85
N LEU A 364 7.02 4.92 -3.85
CA LEU A 364 7.71 5.90 -3.01
C LEU A 364 8.72 5.24 -2.06
N GLY A 365 8.56 3.96 -1.75
CA GLY A 365 9.46 3.18 -0.88
C GLY A 365 8.84 2.74 0.45
N ILE A 366 7.54 2.88 0.62
CA ILE A 366 6.82 2.27 1.76
C ILE A 366 6.76 0.76 1.53
N THR A 367 7.27 -0.01 2.47
CA THR A 367 7.47 -1.46 2.27
C THR A 367 6.32 -2.31 2.80
N ARG A 368 5.41 -1.74 3.61
CA ARG A 368 4.22 -2.43 4.14
C ARG A 368 3.05 -1.47 4.33
N LEU A 369 1.86 -1.95 4.01
CA LEU A 369 0.58 -1.26 4.16
C LEU A 369 -0.40 -2.17 4.91
N GLY A 370 -1.10 -1.64 5.92
CA GLY A 370 -2.20 -2.32 6.59
C GLY A 370 -3.53 -1.64 6.29
N PHE A 371 -4.32 -2.18 5.37
CA PHE A 371 -5.66 -1.64 5.10
C PHE A 371 -6.61 -2.05 6.23
N HIS A 372 -7.15 -1.06 6.93
CA HIS A 372 -7.96 -1.25 8.12
C HIS A 372 -9.30 -1.89 7.79
N SER A 373 -9.66 -2.85 8.61
CA SER A 373 -10.84 -3.68 8.44
C SER A 373 -11.48 -4.01 9.77
N SER A 374 -12.77 -4.26 9.70
CA SER A 374 -13.55 -4.79 10.81
C SER A 374 -14.07 -6.17 10.45
N MET A 375 -13.91 -7.13 11.36
CA MET A 375 -14.49 -8.48 11.26
C MET A 375 -16.01 -8.51 11.49
N LEU A 376 -16.65 -7.37 11.72
CA LEU A 376 -18.11 -7.27 11.80
C LEU A 376 -18.78 -7.72 10.50
N THR A 377 -20.07 -8.04 10.62
CA THR A 377 -20.84 -8.59 9.51
C THR A 377 -20.93 -7.61 8.34
N CYS A 378 -20.78 -8.10 7.10
CA CYS A 378 -20.86 -7.30 5.88
C CYS A 378 -22.16 -6.47 5.82
N LYS A 379 -23.27 -7.08 6.28
CA LYS A 379 -24.54 -6.40 6.46
C LYS A 379 -24.51 -5.58 7.76
N GLY A 380 -24.64 -4.26 7.62
CA GLY A 380 -24.74 -3.31 8.74
C GLY A 380 -23.41 -2.99 9.44
N GLY A 381 -22.34 -3.76 9.20
CA GLY A 381 -21.00 -3.44 9.68
C GLY A 381 -20.33 -2.31 8.88
N PRO A 382 -19.12 -1.89 9.30
CA PRO A 382 -18.42 -0.76 8.72
C PRO A 382 -18.22 -0.95 7.21
N PRO A 383 -18.61 0.02 6.37
CA PRO A 383 -18.62 -0.19 4.95
C PRO A 383 -17.21 -0.24 4.33
N MET A 384 -16.22 0.33 5.03
CA MET A 384 -14.80 0.47 4.60
C MET A 384 -13.94 -0.78 4.78
N SER A 385 -14.45 -1.82 5.46
CA SER A 385 -13.68 -3.03 5.72
C SER A 385 -13.20 -3.70 4.44
N VAL A 386 -11.96 -4.19 4.40
CA VAL A 386 -11.46 -5.00 3.26
C VAL A 386 -12.07 -6.39 3.25
N ILE A 387 -12.31 -6.95 4.45
CA ILE A 387 -12.95 -8.24 4.67
C ILE A 387 -14.05 -8.09 5.73
N CYS A 388 -15.08 -8.92 5.69
CA CYS A 388 -16.15 -8.89 6.67
C CYS A 388 -16.76 -10.28 6.85
N SER A 389 -17.45 -10.50 7.98
CA SER A 389 -18.13 -11.77 8.21
C SER A 389 -19.49 -11.82 7.51
N GLY A 390 -19.90 -12.98 7.02
CA GLY A 390 -21.24 -13.25 6.53
C GLY A 390 -22.28 -13.24 7.65
N GLY A 391 -23.56 -13.35 7.29
CA GLY A 391 -24.66 -13.37 8.26
C GLY A 391 -25.35 -12.02 8.51
N ALA A 392 -26.28 -12.02 9.47
CA ALA A 392 -27.06 -10.83 9.82
C ALA A 392 -26.26 -9.88 10.71
N TYR A 393 -26.69 -8.61 10.82
CA TYR A 393 -25.97 -7.61 11.61
C TYR A 393 -25.72 -8.08 13.06
N LEU A 394 -24.44 -8.14 13.45
CA LEU A 394 -23.95 -8.66 14.74
C LEU A 394 -24.30 -10.13 15.02
N LYS A 395 -24.53 -10.92 13.97
CA LYS A 395 -24.76 -12.37 14.00
C LYS A 395 -23.93 -13.04 12.89
N PRO A 396 -22.59 -13.08 13.05
CA PRO A 396 -21.70 -13.67 12.06
C PRO A 396 -22.02 -15.15 11.84
N ASN A 397 -21.96 -15.63 10.60
CA ASN A 397 -22.11 -17.05 10.27
C ASN A 397 -20.77 -17.81 10.21
N GLY A 398 -19.65 -17.12 10.44
CA GLY A 398 -18.30 -17.68 10.40
C GLY A 398 -17.64 -17.67 9.01
N GLU A 399 -18.41 -17.42 7.95
CA GLU A 399 -17.87 -17.22 6.62
C GLU A 399 -17.31 -15.81 6.49
N MET A 400 -16.17 -15.68 5.82
CA MET A 400 -15.50 -14.43 5.55
C MET A 400 -15.64 -14.09 4.07
N ALA A 401 -15.92 -12.82 3.78
CA ALA A 401 -16.12 -12.32 2.43
C ALA A 401 -15.21 -11.12 2.16
N PRO A 402 -14.65 -11.01 0.94
CA PRO A 402 -13.93 -9.83 0.51
C PRO A 402 -14.91 -8.70 0.16
N ARG A 403 -14.42 -7.45 0.24
CA ARG A 403 -15.09 -6.27 -0.30
C ARG A 403 -14.37 -5.71 -1.52
N ALA A 404 -14.94 -4.71 -2.19
CA ALA A 404 -14.39 -4.15 -3.42
C ALA A 404 -12.89 -3.75 -3.31
N ASN A 405 -12.50 -3.06 -2.24
CA ASN A 405 -11.10 -2.69 -1.98
C ASN A 405 -10.15 -3.88 -1.82
N TYR A 406 -10.62 -5.03 -1.33
CA TYR A 406 -9.80 -6.25 -1.27
C TYR A 406 -9.36 -6.70 -2.66
N PHE A 407 -10.23 -6.65 -3.68
CA PHE A 407 -9.84 -7.04 -5.03
C PHE A 407 -8.76 -6.11 -5.61
N GLY A 408 -8.81 -4.82 -5.28
CA GLY A 408 -7.73 -3.88 -5.62
C GLY A 408 -6.40 -4.24 -4.96
N MET A 409 -6.44 -4.69 -3.70
CA MET A 409 -5.28 -5.19 -2.97
C MET A 409 -4.74 -6.49 -3.58
N ALA A 410 -5.62 -7.44 -3.94
CA ALA A 410 -5.25 -8.71 -4.57
C ALA A 410 -4.51 -8.51 -5.89
N MET A 411 -4.94 -7.54 -6.73
CA MET A 411 -4.21 -7.17 -7.96
C MET A 411 -2.77 -6.73 -7.69
N VAL A 412 -2.49 -6.10 -6.55
CA VAL A 412 -1.13 -5.65 -6.18
C VAL A 412 -0.33 -6.77 -5.54
N ALA A 413 -0.98 -7.60 -4.72
CA ALA A 413 -0.35 -8.75 -4.07
C ALA A 413 0.10 -9.83 -5.05
N ASP A 414 -0.66 -10.06 -6.12
CA ASP A 414 -0.34 -10.99 -7.19
C ASP A 414 0.95 -10.60 -7.95
N LEU A 415 1.32 -9.32 -7.99
CA LEU A 415 2.51 -8.87 -8.70
C LEU A 415 3.78 -9.54 -8.16
N GLU A 416 4.63 -9.98 -9.09
CA GLU A 416 5.96 -10.47 -8.74
C GLU A 416 6.83 -9.34 -8.15
N PRO A 417 7.74 -9.65 -7.20
CA PRO A 417 8.72 -8.70 -6.73
C PRO A 417 9.53 -8.12 -7.89
N GLY A 418 9.68 -6.81 -7.89
CA GLY A 418 10.31 -6.10 -8.99
C GLY A 418 10.82 -4.72 -8.59
N LYS A 419 11.76 -4.20 -9.37
CA LYS A 419 12.26 -2.83 -9.24
C LYS A 419 11.32 -1.91 -9.99
N PHE A 420 10.87 -0.83 -9.37
CA PHE A 420 10.10 0.18 -10.10
C PHE A 420 10.98 0.82 -11.17
N LEU A 421 10.41 0.98 -12.37
CA LEU A 421 11.03 1.66 -13.50
C LEU A 421 10.44 3.06 -13.68
N GLY A 422 11.23 3.96 -14.26
CA GLY A 422 10.72 5.24 -14.76
C GLY A 422 9.64 4.99 -15.82
N LEU A 423 8.57 5.77 -15.77
CA LEU A 423 7.46 5.69 -16.72
C LEU A 423 6.99 7.11 -17.02
N ASP A 424 7.08 7.51 -18.28
CA ASP A 424 6.41 8.73 -18.73
C ASP A 424 4.99 8.38 -19.16
N SER A 425 4.04 9.23 -18.79
CA SER A 425 2.62 9.07 -19.07
C SER A 425 2.01 10.38 -19.55
N LYS A 426 1.18 10.31 -20.60
CA LYS A 426 0.48 11.46 -21.18
C LYS A 426 -0.89 11.05 -21.68
N GLY A 427 -1.89 11.91 -21.44
CA GLY A 427 -3.28 11.65 -21.84
C GLY A 427 -3.97 10.61 -20.95
N GLY A 428 -4.92 9.87 -21.50
CA GLY A 428 -5.62 8.79 -20.78
C GLY A 428 -6.63 9.21 -19.70
N GLY A 429 -6.91 10.50 -19.54
CA GLY A 429 -7.90 11.01 -18.57
C GLY A 429 -7.50 10.75 -17.12
N LEU A 430 -8.43 10.23 -16.31
CA LEU A 430 -8.18 9.84 -14.93
C LEU A 430 -7.48 8.49 -14.88
N SER A 431 -6.18 8.44 -15.18
CA SER A 431 -5.40 7.21 -15.16
C SER A 431 -4.09 7.39 -14.42
N ASN A 432 -3.67 6.36 -13.67
CA ASN A 432 -2.34 6.26 -13.08
C ASN A 432 -1.67 4.99 -13.61
N SER A 433 -0.34 5.01 -13.76
CA SER A 433 0.38 3.89 -14.35
C SER A 433 1.72 3.67 -13.67
N TYR A 434 2.12 2.40 -13.58
CA TYR A 434 3.32 1.95 -12.87
C TYR A 434 4.03 0.90 -13.72
N ALA A 435 5.36 0.87 -13.66
CA ALA A 435 6.17 -0.13 -14.35
C ALA A 435 7.18 -0.77 -13.40
N LEU A 436 7.38 -2.08 -13.55
CA LEU A 436 8.29 -2.90 -12.75
C LEU A 436 9.17 -3.72 -13.70
N GLN A 437 10.45 -3.82 -13.38
CA GLN A 437 11.32 -4.87 -13.90
C GLN A 437 11.31 -6.03 -12.91
N ASN A 438 10.82 -7.18 -13.37
CA ASN A 438 10.79 -8.40 -12.58
C ASN A 438 12.18 -9.05 -12.56
N LYS A 439 12.39 -9.97 -11.62
CA LYS A 439 13.66 -10.68 -11.46
C LYS A 439 14.09 -11.48 -12.69
N ASP A 440 13.14 -11.98 -13.48
CA ASP A 440 13.39 -12.72 -14.72
C ASP A 440 13.69 -11.80 -15.92
N GLY A 441 13.74 -10.48 -15.71
CA GLY A 441 13.98 -9.49 -16.76
C GLY A 441 12.73 -9.06 -17.51
N SER A 442 11.57 -9.66 -17.24
CA SER A 442 10.30 -9.22 -17.82
C SER A 442 9.85 -7.86 -17.28
N THR A 443 9.08 -7.13 -18.08
CA THR A 443 8.49 -5.84 -17.70
C THR A 443 7.02 -6.04 -17.34
N THR A 444 6.64 -5.67 -16.12
CA THR A 444 5.23 -5.55 -15.73
C THR A 444 4.79 -4.09 -15.84
N VAL A 445 3.63 -3.83 -16.45
CA VAL A 445 3.00 -2.51 -16.50
C VAL A 445 1.61 -2.61 -15.91
N VAL A 446 1.33 -1.76 -14.91
CA VAL A 446 0.01 -1.66 -14.29
C VAL A 446 -0.63 -0.34 -14.68
N ILE A 447 -1.86 -0.39 -15.18
CA ILE A 447 -2.65 0.79 -15.55
C ILE A 447 -3.93 0.77 -14.70
N VAL A 448 -4.06 1.76 -13.81
CA VAL A 448 -5.27 2.01 -13.04
C VAL A 448 -6.09 3.05 -13.80
N ASN A 449 -7.00 2.58 -14.65
CA ASN A 449 -7.89 3.42 -15.46
C ASN A 449 -9.13 3.79 -14.62
N LYS A 450 -9.08 4.97 -14.01
CA LYS A 450 -10.16 5.56 -13.19
C LYS A 450 -11.06 6.49 -14.00
N ASN A 451 -11.13 6.36 -15.32
CA ASN A 451 -12.19 7.01 -16.09
C ASN A 451 -13.55 6.37 -15.75
N ASP A 452 -14.65 7.09 -16.01
CA ASP A 452 -15.99 6.66 -15.59
C ASP A 452 -16.46 5.44 -16.40
N PRO A 453 -16.56 4.24 -15.78
CA PRO A 453 -16.96 3.03 -16.49
C PRO A 453 -18.36 3.13 -17.10
N GLU A 454 -19.24 3.99 -16.59
CA GLU A 454 -20.60 4.15 -17.12
C GLU A 454 -20.62 5.02 -18.38
N LYS A 455 -19.62 5.89 -18.55
CA LYS A 455 -19.66 6.95 -19.58
C LYS A 455 -18.56 6.85 -20.61
N ALA A 456 -17.35 6.48 -20.19
CA ALA A 456 -16.17 6.57 -21.02
C ALA A 456 -16.15 5.49 -22.11
N ALA A 457 -15.77 5.91 -23.32
CA ALA A 457 -15.30 4.98 -24.34
C ALA A 457 -14.01 4.29 -23.88
N GLN A 458 -13.69 3.15 -24.48
CA GLN A 458 -12.41 2.49 -24.22
C GLN A 458 -11.24 3.41 -24.57
N THR A 459 -10.28 3.52 -23.65
CA THR A 459 -9.08 4.33 -23.80
C THR A 459 -8.12 3.65 -24.77
N GLN A 460 -7.71 4.32 -25.84
CA GLN A 460 -6.64 3.85 -26.70
C GLN A 460 -5.30 4.00 -25.96
N VAL A 461 -4.54 2.91 -25.84
CA VAL A 461 -3.22 2.89 -25.21
C VAL A 461 -2.15 2.67 -26.28
N THR A 462 -1.07 3.44 -26.21
CA THR A 462 0.19 3.20 -26.91
C THR A 462 1.28 3.06 -25.85
N LEU A 463 1.89 1.88 -25.77
CA LEU A 463 2.89 1.52 -24.78
C LEU A 463 4.22 1.23 -25.46
N GLU A 464 5.23 2.05 -25.18
CA GLU A 464 6.63 1.80 -25.55
C GLU A 464 7.34 1.06 -24.41
N LEU A 465 7.78 -0.17 -24.69
CA LEU A 465 8.49 -1.02 -23.74
C LEU A 465 10.01 -0.79 -23.75
N PRO A 466 10.78 -1.27 -22.76
CA PRO A 466 12.24 -1.15 -22.77
C PRO A 466 12.94 -1.93 -23.89
N GLY A 467 12.25 -2.92 -24.47
CA GLY A 467 12.73 -3.72 -25.59
C GLY A 467 11.60 -4.45 -26.31
N PRO A 468 11.90 -5.12 -27.44
CA PRO A 468 10.93 -5.95 -28.17
C PRO A 468 10.27 -6.98 -27.26
N ALA A 469 8.96 -7.19 -27.38
CA ALA A 469 8.25 -8.16 -26.56
C ALA A 469 7.93 -9.45 -27.33
N LEU A 470 8.23 -10.60 -26.72
CA LEU A 470 7.92 -11.94 -27.23
C LEU A 470 6.62 -12.51 -26.64
N THR A 471 6.21 -12.04 -25.47
CA THR A 471 4.91 -12.32 -24.87
C THR A 471 4.30 -11.03 -24.33
N GLY A 472 2.98 -10.99 -24.18
CA GLY A 472 2.28 -9.86 -23.57
C GLY A 472 0.99 -10.33 -22.92
N THR A 473 1.05 -10.77 -21.67
CA THR A 473 -0.12 -11.32 -20.96
C THR A 473 -0.89 -10.24 -20.23
N MET A 474 -2.18 -10.47 -19.98
CA MET A 474 -3.08 -9.54 -19.31
C MET A 474 -3.96 -10.24 -18.27
N THR A 475 -4.15 -9.58 -17.13
CA THR A 475 -5.24 -9.82 -16.17
C THR A 475 -5.88 -8.47 -15.84
N GLN A 476 -7.17 -8.46 -15.53
CA GLN A 476 -7.90 -7.21 -15.31
C GLN A 476 -8.97 -7.33 -14.24
N LEU A 477 -8.92 -6.39 -13.31
CA LEU A 477 -10.01 -6.08 -12.40
C LEU A 477 -10.98 -5.09 -13.08
N SER A 478 -12.28 -5.33 -12.95
CA SER A 478 -13.33 -4.48 -13.52
C SER A 478 -14.58 -4.43 -12.64
N GLY A 479 -15.46 -3.47 -12.90
CA GLY A 479 -16.77 -3.34 -12.30
C GLY A 479 -17.71 -2.53 -13.20
N PRO A 480 -19.04 -2.71 -13.08
CA PRO A 480 -20.00 -2.16 -14.05
C PRO A 480 -20.25 -0.66 -13.89
N SER A 481 -19.95 -0.08 -12.72
CA SER A 481 -20.05 1.36 -12.45
C SER A 481 -19.12 1.74 -11.30
N TYR A 482 -18.84 3.03 -11.11
CA TYR A 482 -18.11 3.46 -9.92
C TYR A 482 -18.82 3.07 -8.62
N ALA A 483 -20.15 3.17 -8.62
CA ALA A 483 -21.03 2.97 -7.49
C ALA A 483 -21.49 1.50 -7.32
N ALA A 484 -20.99 0.57 -8.13
CA ALA A 484 -21.36 -0.83 -8.05
C ALA A 484 -20.92 -1.43 -6.71
N GLU A 485 -21.89 -1.82 -5.88
CA GLU A 485 -21.66 -2.60 -4.67
C GLU A 485 -21.54 -4.08 -5.05
N ASP A 486 -20.54 -4.78 -4.50
CA ASP A 486 -20.32 -6.22 -4.68
C ASP A 486 -20.19 -6.71 -6.15
N GLY A 487 -20.01 -5.78 -7.09
CA GLY A 487 -19.89 -6.04 -8.53
C GLY A 487 -18.47 -6.02 -9.08
N THR A 488 -17.46 -5.88 -8.21
CA THR A 488 -16.04 -5.95 -8.61
C THR A 488 -15.64 -7.38 -8.86
N VAL A 489 -14.95 -7.63 -9.97
CA VAL A 489 -14.45 -8.94 -10.40
C VAL A 489 -13.04 -8.83 -10.97
N ILE A 490 -12.28 -9.91 -10.91
CA ILE A 490 -10.99 -10.07 -11.60
C ILE A 490 -11.16 -11.19 -12.64
N ASP A 491 -10.74 -10.93 -13.87
CA ASP A 491 -10.88 -11.87 -15.00
C ASP A 491 -12.32 -12.40 -15.19
N GLY A 492 -13.33 -11.59 -14.80
CA GLY A 492 -14.75 -11.93 -14.89
C GLY A 492 -15.32 -12.73 -13.71
N ALA A 493 -14.52 -13.02 -12.68
CA ALA A 493 -14.94 -13.79 -11.50
C ALA A 493 -14.65 -13.05 -10.18
N LYS A 494 -15.34 -13.45 -9.10
CA LYS A 494 -15.01 -13.04 -7.72
C LYS A 494 -13.88 -13.91 -7.18
N SER A 495 -12.73 -13.79 -7.80
CA SER A 495 -11.52 -14.56 -7.50
C SER A 495 -10.29 -13.65 -7.59
N ASP A 496 -9.13 -14.25 -7.36
CA ASP A 496 -7.85 -13.66 -7.67
C ASP A 496 -7.56 -13.52 -9.16
N PRO A 497 -6.50 -12.76 -9.49
CA PRO A 497 -5.90 -12.80 -10.81
C PRO A 497 -5.53 -14.22 -11.23
N THR A 498 -5.77 -14.52 -12.51
CA THR A 498 -5.24 -15.75 -13.10
C THR A 498 -3.71 -15.75 -12.94
N PRO A 499 -3.07 -16.83 -12.45
CA PRO A 499 -1.61 -16.88 -12.33
C PRO A 499 -0.91 -16.58 -13.65
N LEU A 500 0.25 -15.92 -13.60
CA LEU A 500 0.94 -15.39 -14.79
C LEU A 500 1.05 -16.39 -15.96
N GLY A 501 1.38 -17.65 -15.68
CA GLY A 501 1.52 -18.70 -16.71
C GLY A 501 0.20 -19.11 -17.41
N GLY A 502 -0.95 -18.77 -16.84
CA GLY A 502 -2.29 -19.05 -17.40
C GLY A 502 -2.98 -17.84 -18.01
N ARG A 503 -2.38 -16.65 -17.97
CA ARG A 503 -3.00 -15.41 -18.46
C ARG A 503 -3.13 -15.40 -19.97
N ALA A 504 -4.27 -14.89 -20.44
CA ALA A 504 -4.47 -14.62 -21.86
C ALA A 504 -3.58 -13.45 -22.33
N THR A 505 -3.35 -13.36 -23.64
CA THR A 505 -2.53 -12.32 -24.26
C THR A 505 -3.32 -11.02 -24.42
N VAL A 506 -2.71 -9.85 -24.19
CA VAL A 506 -3.33 -8.55 -24.44
C VAL A 506 -3.80 -8.45 -25.89
N GLU A 507 -5.01 -7.92 -26.10
CA GLU A 507 -5.60 -7.79 -27.43
C GLU A 507 -4.70 -6.96 -28.35
N GLY A 508 -4.48 -7.44 -29.57
CA GLY A 508 -3.66 -6.74 -30.56
C GLY A 508 -2.15 -6.79 -30.30
N PHE A 509 -1.68 -7.67 -29.39
CA PHE A 509 -0.25 -7.87 -29.13
C PHE A 509 0.57 -8.05 -30.41
N LYS A 510 1.62 -7.24 -30.56
CA LYS A 510 2.55 -7.27 -31.69
C LYS A 510 3.83 -7.99 -31.28
N TYR A 511 3.95 -9.26 -31.65
CA TYR A 511 5.13 -10.08 -31.39
C TYR A 511 6.39 -9.45 -31.99
N GLY A 512 7.46 -9.38 -31.19
CA GLY A 512 8.73 -8.78 -31.58
C GLY A 512 8.71 -7.25 -31.69
N SER A 513 7.64 -6.60 -31.27
CA SER A 513 7.52 -5.13 -31.28
C SER A 513 7.84 -4.55 -29.91
N GLN A 514 8.55 -3.43 -29.89
CA GLN A 514 8.75 -2.62 -28.69
C GLN A 514 7.49 -1.81 -28.37
N THR A 515 6.80 -1.34 -29.40
CA THR A 515 5.55 -0.60 -29.30
C THR A 515 4.36 -1.56 -29.30
N GLN A 516 3.49 -1.43 -28.30
CA GLN A 516 2.22 -2.15 -28.18
C GLN A 516 1.06 -1.17 -28.24
N THR A 517 -0.03 -1.54 -28.92
CA THR A 517 -1.21 -0.68 -29.10
C THR A 517 -2.47 -1.48 -28.87
N PHE A 518 -3.29 -1.08 -27.91
CA PHE A 518 -4.50 -1.80 -27.49
C PHE A 518 -5.51 -0.83 -26.86
N LYS A 519 -6.73 -1.29 -26.59
CA LYS A 519 -7.76 -0.48 -25.94
C LYS A 519 -8.04 -1.03 -24.54
N LEU A 520 -8.34 -0.16 -23.59
CA LEU A 520 -8.75 -0.56 -22.24
C LEU A 520 -10.13 0.01 -21.88
N THR A 521 -10.98 -0.84 -21.32
CA THR A 521 -12.24 -0.38 -20.71
C THR A 521 -11.94 0.46 -19.46
N ALA A 522 -12.77 1.48 -19.24
CA ALA A 522 -12.70 2.37 -18.07
C ALA A 522 -13.12 1.67 -16.77
N GLY A 523 -12.75 2.23 -15.62
CA GLY A 523 -13.00 1.62 -14.31
C GLY A 523 -12.30 0.28 -14.15
N THR A 524 -11.00 0.20 -14.49
CA THR A 524 -10.24 -1.05 -14.44
C THR A 524 -8.88 -0.88 -13.77
N VAL A 525 -8.39 -1.97 -13.17
CA VAL A 525 -6.96 -2.15 -12.89
C VAL A 525 -6.47 -3.22 -13.85
N THR A 526 -5.57 -2.86 -14.76
CA THR A 526 -5.03 -3.77 -15.76
C THR A 526 -3.56 -4.05 -15.46
N VAL A 527 -3.20 -5.32 -15.33
CA VAL A 527 -1.80 -5.75 -15.16
C VAL A 527 -1.36 -6.47 -16.44
N LEU A 528 -0.31 -5.93 -17.05
CA LEU A 528 0.33 -6.45 -18.25
C LEU A 528 1.71 -6.97 -17.89
N ASN A 529 2.12 -8.11 -18.45
CA ASN A 529 3.48 -8.63 -18.31
C ASN A 529 4.06 -8.99 -19.68
N PHE A 530 5.28 -8.49 -19.94
CA PHE A 530 5.98 -8.64 -21.21
C PHE A 530 7.34 -9.28 -21.01
N LYS A 531 7.59 -10.41 -21.68
CA LYS A 531 8.92 -11.02 -21.78
C LYS A 531 9.59 -10.55 -23.07
N HIS A 532 10.89 -10.32 -23.01
CA HIS A 532 11.71 -9.74 -24.09
C HIS A 532 12.55 -10.78 -24.82
#